data_AF-A0A7S2HXP5-F1
#
_entry.id   AF-A0A7S2HXP5-F1
#
_cell.length_a   1.000
_cell.length_b   1.000
_cell.length_c   1.000
_cell.angle_alpha   90.00
_cell.angle_beta   90.00
_cell.angle_gamma   90.00
#
_symmetry.space_group_name_H-M   'P 1'
#
loop_
_entity.id
_entity.type
_entity.pdbx_description
1 polymer ?
#
loop_
_entity_poly.entity_id
_entity_poly.type
_entity_poly.pdbx_seq_one_letter_code
_entity_poly.pdbx_strand_id
1 'polypeptide(L)'
;ETSDGDDLVGKTIDWPEDTLPCEGSGGVTKCINDNDGGIGYLDSGHGHDQGLTEIELRNLGGTYQSSREAAEGGIAAAAGETLPSSADADFSGVQLLNQPGEFTW
;
A
#
# COMPACT_ATOMS: atom_id res chain seq x y z
N GLU A 1 0.68 -0.40 34.26
CA GLU A 1 -0.56 -0.92 33.67
C GLU A 1 -0.20 -1.37 32.25
N THR A 2 -0.54 -2.60 31.90
CA THR A 2 -0.29 -3.21 30.59
C THR A 2 -1.63 -3.36 29.90
N SER A 3 -1.87 -2.53 28.90
CA SER A 3 -2.98 -2.61 27.95
C SER A 3 -2.58 -1.70 26.79
N ASP A 4 -3.07 -2.00 25.59
CA ASP A 4 -3.00 -1.20 24.34
C ASP A 4 -2.12 -1.82 23.24
N GLY A 5 -1.77 -3.10 23.35
CA GLY A 5 -1.25 -3.88 22.21
C GLY A 5 -2.33 -4.62 21.40
N ASP A 6 -3.54 -4.75 21.93
CA ASP A 6 -4.58 -5.65 21.38
C ASP A 6 -5.56 -4.98 20.40
N ASP A 7 -5.51 -3.65 20.24
CA ASP A 7 -6.49 -2.89 19.43
C ASP A 7 -5.96 -2.41 18.07
N LEU A 8 -4.80 -2.95 17.65
CA LEU A 8 -4.26 -2.79 16.30
C LEU A 8 -4.64 -3.98 15.42
N VAL A 9 -5.90 -4.39 15.46
CA VAL A 9 -6.38 -5.43 14.54
C VAL A 9 -6.58 -4.81 13.15
N GLY A 10 -6.00 -5.46 12.15
CA GLY A 10 -6.27 -5.11 10.75
C GLY A 10 -7.78 -5.12 10.49
N LYS A 11 -8.25 -4.23 9.60
CA LYS A 11 -9.67 -4.19 9.25
C LYS A 11 -10.05 -5.50 8.52
N THR A 12 -10.99 -6.24 9.08
CA THR A 12 -11.63 -7.36 8.36
C THR A 12 -12.48 -6.79 7.23
N ILE A 13 -12.33 -7.36 6.04
CA ILE A 13 -13.11 -7.01 4.85
C ILE A 13 -13.90 -8.27 4.46
N ASP A 14 -15.20 -8.10 4.21
CA ASP A 14 -16.03 -9.15 3.61
C ASP A 14 -15.77 -9.17 2.10
N TRP A 15 -14.92 -10.11 1.67
CA TRP A 15 -14.59 -10.27 0.26
C TRP A 15 -15.70 -11.02 -0.50
N PRO A 16 -15.91 -10.74 -1.80
CA PRO A 16 -16.76 -11.55 -2.67
C PRO A 16 -16.36 -13.04 -2.63
N GLU A 17 -17.34 -13.94 -2.78
CA GLU A 17 -17.16 -15.40 -2.62
C GLU A 17 -16.14 -16.02 -3.59
N ASP A 18 -15.89 -15.38 -4.74
CA ASP A 18 -14.93 -15.80 -5.76
C ASP A 18 -13.50 -15.29 -5.50
N THR A 19 -13.28 -14.56 -4.40
CA THR A 19 -11.94 -14.10 -4.01
C THR A 19 -11.13 -15.25 -3.43
N LEU A 20 -9.92 -15.47 -3.95
CA LEU A 20 -8.98 -16.44 -3.41
C LEU A 20 -8.23 -15.87 -2.20
N PRO A 21 -8.34 -16.48 -1.00
CA PRO A 21 -7.57 -16.04 0.16
C PRO A 21 -6.13 -16.54 0.03
N CYS A 22 -5.19 -15.61 -0.05
CA CYS A 22 -3.76 -15.91 -0.20
C CYS A 22 -2.97 -15.17 0.88
N GLU A 23 -2.20 -15.92 1.67
CA GLU A 23 -1.53 -15.37 2.86
C GLU A 23 -0.15 -14.79 2.53
N GLY A 24 0.02 -13.51 2.83
CA GLY A 24 1.28 -12.78 2.62
C GLY A 24 1.64 -12.58 1.14
N SER A 25 2.64 -11.73 0.87
CA SER A 25 3.05 -11.39 -0.50
C SER A 25 3.50 -12.61 -1.32
N GLY A 26 4.16 -13.59 -0.67
CA GLY A 26 4.57 -14.84 -1.33
C GLY A 26 3.39 -15.74 -1.69
N GLY A 27 2.38 -15.82 -0.82
CA GLY A 27 1.14 -16.55 -1.10
C GLY A 27 0.37 -15.90 -2.24
N VAL A 28 0.24 -14.57 -2.23
CA VAL A 28 -0.40 -13.81 -3.32
C VAL A 28 0.32 -14.03 -4.64
N THR A 29 1.66 -13.97 -4.66
CA THR A 29 2.47 -14.25 -5.86
C THR A 29 2.16 -15.64 -6.42
N LYS A 30 2.13 -16.66 -5.56
CA LYS A 30 1.78 -18.02 -5.96
C LYS A 30 0.36 -18.09 -6.54
N CYS A 31 -0.61 -17.48 -5.90
CA CYS A 31 -1.98 -17.44 -6.39
C CYS A 31 -2.10 -16.78 -7.77
N ILE A 32 -1.42 -15.66 -7.99
CA ILE A 32 -1.40 -15.00 -9.31
C ILE A 32 -0.79 -15.93 -10.37
N ASN A 33 0.33 -16.57 -10.08
CA ASN A 33 1.00 -17.46 -11.04
C ASN A 33 0.22 -18.75 -11.33
N ASP A 34 -0.52 -19.28 -10.36
CA ASP A 34 -1.31 -20.50 -10.52
C ASP A 34 -2.66 -20.26 -11.23
N ASN A 35 -3.12 -19.02 -11.33
CA ASN A 35 -4.44 -18.66 -11.86
C ASN A 35 -4.29 -17.66 -13.01
N ASP A 36 -4.47 -18.13 -14.24
CA ASP A 36 -4.37 -17.29 -15.43
C ASP A 36 -5.38 -16.12 -15.38
N GLY A 37 -4.87 -14.90 -15.63
CA GLY A 37 -5.64 -13.67 -15.48
C GLY A 37 -5.87 -13.22 -14.02
N GLY A 38 -5.25 -13.86 -13.04
CA GLY A 38 -5.34 -13.50 -11.63
C GLY A 38 -4.79 -12.09 -11.33
N ILE A 39 -5.45 -11.40 -10.40
CA ILE A 39 -5.04 -10.08 -9.89
C ILE A 39 -5.03 -10.12 -8.36
N GLY A 40 -4.06 -9.43 -7.74
CA GLY A 40 -3.94 -9.37 -6.29
C GLY A 40 -3.20 -8.12 -5.84
N TYR A 41 -3.20 -7.89 -4.53
CA TYR A 41 -2.43 -6.83 -3.88
C TYR A 41 -1.32 -7.46 -3.03
N LEU A 42 -0.13 -6.86 -3.07
CA LEU A 42 1.03 -7.30 -2.32
C LEU A 42 1.99 -6.12 -2.14
N ASP A 43 3.01 -6.31 -1.31
CA ASP A 43 4.12 -5.37 -1.22
C ASP A 43 4.79 -5.19 -2.60
N SER A 44 5.05 -3.93 -2.98
CA SER A 44 5.58 -3.59 -4.30
C SER A 44 6.99 -4.14 -4.53
N GLY A 45 7.85 -4.09 -3.51
CA GLY A 45 9.19 -4.68 -3.57
C GLY A 45 9.12 -6.17 -3.85
N HIS A 46 8.20 -6.88 -3.19
CA HIS A 46 7.98 -8.30 -3.47
C HIS A 46 7.49 -8.54 -4.90
N GLY A 47 6.53 -7.75 -5.40
CA GLY A 47 6.05 -7.86 -6.78
C GLY A 47 7.16 -7.62 -7.81
N HIS A 48 8.01 -6.63 -7.57
CA HIS A 48 9.17 -6.33 -8.42
C HIS A 48 10.21 -7.46 -8.41
N ASP A 49 10.53 -7.99 -7.23
CA ASP A 49 11.50 -9.09 -7.07
C ASP A 49 11.04 -10.37 -7.76
N GLN A 50 9.73 -10.61 -7.80
CA GLN A 50 9.13 -11.78 -8.46
C GLN A 50 8.84 -11.54 -9.95
N GLY A 51 9.08 -10.34 -10.48
CA GLY A 51 8.86 -9.99 -11.88
C GLY A 51 7.39 -9.97 -12.29
N LEU A 52 6.48 -9.69 -11.36
CA LEU A 52 5.05 -9.53 -11.65
C LEU A 52 4.80 -8.22 -12.41
N THR A 53 3.78 -8.21 -13.26
CA THR A 53 3.30 -6.99 -13.91
C THR A 53 2.53 -6.14 -12.89
N GLU A 54 2.98 -4.91 -12.67
CA GLU A 54 2.30 -3.93 -11.84
C GLU A 54 1.27 -3.13 -12.64
N ILE A 55 0.12 -2.84 -12.01
CA ILE A 55 -0.89 -1.93 -12.54
C ILE A 55 -0.58 -0.52 -12.06
N GLU A 56 -0.55 0.44 -12.97
CA GLU A 56 -0.42 1.85 -12.63
C GLU A 56 -1.74 2.40 -12.08
N LEU A 57 -1.64 3.23 -11.04
CA LEU A 57 -2.78 3.88 -10.40
C LEU A 57 -2.83 5.35 -10.78
N ARG A 58 -4.02 5.86 -11.05
CA ARG A 58 -4.22 7.29 -11.29
C ARG A 58 -4.38 8.03 -9.96
N ASN A 59 -3.46 8.94 -9.67
CA ASN A 59 -3.50 9.73 -8.45
C ASN A 59 -4.39 10.98 -8.58
N LEU A 60 -4.50 11.76 -7.49
CA LEU A 60 -5.25 13.03 -7.48
C LEU A 60 -4.62 14.14 -8.33
N GLY A 61 -3.32 14.06 -8.62
CA GLY A 61 -2.63 14.90 -9.60
C GLY A 61 -3.04 14.60 -11.05
N GLY A 62 -3.75 13.50 -11.27
CA GLY A 62 -4.25 13.08 -12.57
C GLY A 62 -3.24 12.30 -13.40
N THR A 63 -2.05 12.00 -12.87
CA THR A 63 -1.02 11.18 -13.49
C THR A 63 -1.23 9.71 -13.12
N TYR A 64 -0.81 8.82 -14.01
CA TYR A 64 -0.68 7.39 -13.72
C TYR A 64 0.70 7.15 -13.13
N GLN A 65 0.76 6.36 -12.05
CA GLN A 65 1.98 6.10 -11.30
C GLN A 65 2.09 4.61 -11.01
N SER A 66 3.26 4.05 -11.27
CA SER A 66 3.73 2.82 -10.64
C SER A 66 4.34 3.13 -9.27
N SER A 67 4.45 2.12 -8.41
CA SER A 67 5.15 2.25 -7.12
C SER A 67 6.62 2.65 -7.27
N ARG A 68 7.24 2.36 -8.43
CA ARG A 68 8.63 2.78 -8.73
C ARG A 68 8.72 4.27 -9.04
N GLU A 69 7.80 4.82 -9.83
CA GLU A 69 7.75 6.28 -10.11
C GLU A 69 7.40 7.06 -8.83
N ALA A 70 6.50 6.51 -8.02
CA ALA A 70 6.12 7.12 -6.76
C ALA A 70 7.27 7.28 -5.75
N ALA A 71 8.28 6.41 -5.87
CA ALA A 71 9.49 6.48 -5.04
C ALA A 71 10.31 7.77 -5.31
N GLU A 72 10.03 8.51 -6.38
CA GLU A 72 10.64 9.82 -6.71
C GLU A 72 10.09 10.96 -5.84
N GLY A 73 9.97 10.72 -4.53
CA GLY A 73 9.57 11.73 -3.56
C GLY A 73 8.06 11.89 -3.40
N GLY A 74 7.24 10.97 -3.89
CA GLY A 74 5.78 10.99 -3.72
C GLY A 74 5.34 11.12 -2.26
N ILE A 75 5.93 10.30 -1.38
CA ILE A 75 5.68 10.39 0.07
C ILE A 75 6.14 11.73 0.64
N ALA A 76 7.27 12.28 0.20
CA ALA A 76 7.74 13.58 0.69
C ALA A 76 6.79 14.72 0.28
N ALA A 77 6.27 14.67 -0.95
CA ALA A 77 5.25 15.60 -1.43
C ALA A 77 3.94 15.46 -0.62
N ALA A 78 3.52 14.24 -0.31
CA ALA A 78 2.35 13.95 0.53
C ALA A 78 2.55 14.38 1.99
N ALA A 79 3.77 14.25 2.52
CA ALA A 79 4.09 14.47 3.92
C ALA A 79 4.26 15.94 4.31
N GLY A 80 4.64 16.83 3.39
CA GLY A 80 4.80 18.26 3.67
C GLY A 80 5.49 18.56 5.02
N GLU A 81 4.81 19.34 5.88
CA GLU A 81 5.19 19.57 7.28
C GLU A 81 4.31 18.76 8.27
N THR A 82 3.50 17.83 7.78
CA THR A 82 2.53 17.08 8.60
C THR A 82 3.17 16.01 9.47
N LEU A 83 4.40 15.58 9.16
CA LEU A 83 5.12 14.60 9.96
C LEU A 83 5.65 15.21 11.28
N PRO A 84 5.35 14.60 12.44
CA PRO A 84 5.94 15.01 13.71
C PRO A 84 7.47 14.92 13.71
N SER A 85 8.12 15.79 14.48
CA SER A 85 9.59 15.86 14.55
C SER A 85 10.24 14.78 15.42
N SER A 86 9.46 13.98 16.15
CA SER A 86 9.93 12.81 16.90
C SER A 86 9.03 11.60 16.66
N ALA A 87 9.61 10.41 16.76
CA ALA A 87 8.89 9.14 16.56
C ALA A 87 7.83 8.86 17.64
N ASP A 88 8.01 9.46 18.81
CA ASP A 88 7.18 9.32 20.01
C ASP A 88 6.13 10.45 20.16
N ALA A 89 6.03 11.35 19.18
CA ALA A 89 4.99 12.38 19.12
C ALA A 89 3.63 11.81 18.65
N ASP A 90 2.60 12.67 18.68
CA ASP A 90 1.26 12.31 18.20
C ASP A 90 1.18 12.29 16.66
N PHE A 91 0.79 11.15 16.10
CA PHE A 91 0.58 10.94 14.66
C PHE A 91 -0.91 10.97 14.27
N SER A 92 -1.83 11.24 15.19
CA SER A 92 -3.28 11.20 14.93
C SER A 92 -3.73 12.14 13.80
N GLY A 93 -2.98 13.23 13.56
CA GLY A 93 -3.21 14.17 12.46
C GLY A 93 -2.46 13.84 11.15
N VAL A 94 -1.63 12.79 11.12
CA VAL A 94 -0.87 12.42 9.92
C VAL A 94 -1.77 11.71 8.93
N GLN A 95 -1.92 12.32 7.75
CA GLN A 95 -2.63 11.71 6.62
C GLN A 95 -1.73 11.73 5.39
N LEU A 96 -1.30 10.55 4.94
CA LEU A 96 -0.47 10.37 3.73
C LEU A 96 -1.23 9.70 2.59
N LEU A 97 -2.43 9.18 2.86
CA LEU A 97 -3.26 8.56 1.85
C LEU A 97 -4.00 9.64 1.05
N ASN A 98 -4.18 9.40 -0.26
CA ASN A 98 -4.91 10.26 -1.18
C ASN A 98 -4.47 11.73 -1.13
N GLN A 99 -3.15 11.97 -1.10
CA GLN A 99 -2.60 13.33 -1.14
C GLN A 99 -2.40 13.81 -2.59
N PRO A 100 -2.52 15.12 -2.85
CA PRO A 100 -2.18 15.68 -4.15
C PRO A 100 -0.67 15.62 -4.42
N GLY A 101 -0.29 15.52 -5.68
CA GLY A 101 1.10 15.54 -6.13
C GLY A 101 1.27 14.78 -7.45
N GLU A 102 2.32 15.09 -8.20
CA GLU A 102 2.61 14.43 -9.47
C GLU A 102 3.03 12.96 -9.26
N PHE A 103 3.82 12.71 -8.21
CA PHE A 103 4.37 11.39 -7.89
C PHE A 103 3.71 10.72 -6.68
N THR A 104 2.56 11.22 -6.19
CA THR A 104 1.83 10.51 -5.13
C THR A 104 1.20 9.24 -5.69
N TRP A 105 1.21 8.16 -4.91
CA TRP A 105 0.71 6.83 -5.29
C TRP A 105 -0.18 6.27 -4.19
#